data_AF-A0A3N4L4S0-F1
#
_entry.id   AF-A0A3N4L4S0-F1
#
_cell.length_a   1.000
_cell.length_b   1.000
_cell.length_c   1.000
_cell.angle_alpha   90.00
_cell.angle_beta   90.00
_cell.angle_gamma   90.00
#
_symmetry.space_group_name_H-M   'P 1'
#
loop_
_entity.id
_entity.type
_entity.pdbx_description
1 polymer ?
#
loop_
_entity_poly.entity_id
_entity_poly.type
_entity_poly.pdbx_seq_one_letter_code
_entity_poly.pdbx_strand_id
1 'polypeptide(L)'
;MEALRHVQHLSINLQGKPYRPSLDSHFEGLTILLHPSSQPEVDIIALTEIGGHAFRSWEYVDGTAMFLRDTLPYGNSGARIMTFGYDPSPPRDGETKLDWLEVAQRLLEVLIASRGKEDMLCTAAQERAEAERSLYLSCYGLFFFGVPHRGFNTETLRDLCPGEEGRKMMHDLSLGSTLMKMFQDAFRYDFRHPDSVIISAYETMGTKTFVETEDGHWEQTSPPALMVPQYSATDALPTENRYDHIPLAADNEHLIKFSNGYNSTDPGIVRARIGNLVQEAPEVIRKRFSVLEKERNLQLQINMYTTYDSTSPLESHSKNLDVIPDFLPIPTL
;
A
#
# COMPACT_ATOMS: atom_id res chain seq x y z
N MET A 1 11.52 35.80 -9.93
CA MET A 1 12.78 35.23 -10.44
C MET A 1 13.43 34.41 -9.34
N GLU A 2 12.87 33.24 -9.01
CA GLU A 2 13.53 32.25 -8.15
C GLU A 2 12.84 30.89 -8.34
N ALA A 3 12.96 30.34 -9.54
CA ALA A 3 12.55 28.98 -9.85
C ALA A 3 13.68 28.38 -10.68
N LEU A 4 14.61 27.67 -10.01
CA LEU A 4 15.66 26.79 -10.58
C LEU A 4 16.67 26.42 -9.45
N ARG A 5 16.23 25.78 -8.35
CA ARG A 5 17.15 25.32 -7.28
C ARG A 5 17.18 23.81 -7.04
N HIS A 6 16.52 22.97 -7.83
CA HIS A 6 16.43 21.53 -7.51
C HIS A 6 16.88 20.55 -8.59
N VAL A 7 17.71 20.97 -9.55
CA VAL A 7 18.43 20.02 -10.41
C VAL A 7 19.91 20.01 -10.03
N GLN A 8 20.35 18.95 -9.34
CA GLN A 8 21.77 18.68 -9.18
C GLN A 8 22.29 18.05 -10.48
N HIS A 9 23.19 18.75 -11.16
CA HIS A 9 23.88 18.21 -12.34
C HIS A 9 25.07 17.35 -11.89
N LEU A 10 24.89 16.04 -11.79
CA LEU A 10 26.04 15.14 -11.84
C LEU A 10 26.58 15.12 -13.27
N SER A 11 27.90 15.20 -13.44
CA SER A 11 28.57 14.86 -14.70
C SER A 11 29.32 13.56 -14.46
N ILE A 12 28.78 12.47 -14.98
CA ILE A 12 29.43 11.15 -14.92
C ILE A 12 30.10 10.88 -16.26
N ASN A 13 31.33 10.37 -16.22
CA ASN A 13 32.06 9.99 -17.42
C ASN A 13 31.85 8.49 -17.64
N LEU A 14 30.97 8.14 -18.57
CA LEU A 14 30.71 6.75 -18.96
C LEU A 14 31.47 6.49 -20.25
N GLN A 15 32.48 5.61 -20.19
CA GLN A 15 33.29 5.19 -21.35
C GLN A 15 33.93 6.37 -22.12
N GLY A 16 34.36 7.42 -21.42
CA GLY A 16 35.02 8.58 -22.03
C GLY A 16 34.09 9.64 -22.61
N LYS A 17 32.76 9.48 -22.46
CA LYS A 17 31.77 10.49 -22.85
C LYS A 17 31.16 11.18 -21.63
N PRO A 18 31.07 12.52 -21.62
CA PRO A 18 30.38 13.25 -20.56
C PRO A 18 28.87 12.98 -20.67
N TYR A 19 28.31 12.37 -19.63
CA TYR A 19 26.88 12.13 -19.49
C TYR A 19 26.33 12.98 -18.34
N ARG A 20 25.24 13.69 -18.60
CA ARG A 20 24.50 14.49 -17.61
C ARG A 20 23.16 13.81 -17.35
N PRO A 21 23.06 12.89 -16.38
CA PRO A 21 21.78 12.33 -16.01
C PRO A 21 20.85 13.46 -15.54
N SER A 22 19.61 13.44 -16.02
CA SER A 22 18.50 14.11 -15.34
C SER A 22 18.11 13.24 -14.17
N LEU A 23 18.31 13.74 -12.94
CA LEU A 23 17.81 13.08 -11.75
C LEU A 23 16.37 13.54 -11.54
N ASP A 24 15.42 12.60 -11.49
CA ASP A 24 14.09 12.94 -11.02
C ASP A 24 14.18 13.25 -9.52
N SER A 25 13.90 14.51 -9.18
CA SER A 25 13.90 14.96 -7.80
C SER A 25 12.58 14.74 -7.10
N HIS A 26 11.50 14.44 -7.82
CA HIS A 26 10.14 14.32 -7.28
C HIS A 26 9.75 12.87 -6.98
N PHE A 27 10.37 11.91 -7.67
CA PHE A 27 10.13 10.47 -7.53
C PHE A 27 8.66 10.12 -7.85
N GLU A 28 8.09 10.74 -8.87
CA GLU A 28 6.72 10.47 -9.30
C GLU A 28 6.60 9.11 -9.99
N GLY A 29 5.56 8.35 -9.64
CA GLY A 29 5.39 6.97 -10.09
C GLY A 29 6.27 5.99 -9.31
N LEU A 30 6.43 4.79 -9.87
CA LEU A 30 7.19 3.71 -9.22
C LEU A 30 8.69 3.86 -9.47
N THR A 31 9.46 4.03 -8.40
CA THR A 31 10.92 4.11 -8.42
C THR A 31 11.55 2.92 -7.73
N ILE A 32 12.44 2.21 -8.42
CA ILE A 32 13.26 1.14 -7.83
C ILE A 32 14.41 1.78 -7.04
N LEU A 33 14.40 1.61 -5.72
CA LEU A 33 15.44 2.11 -4.81
C LEU A 33 16.59 1.12 -4.67
N LEU A 34 16.25 -0.18 -4.67
CA LEU A 34 17.22 -1.26 -4.60
C LEU A 34 16.73 -2.45 -5.42
N HIS A 35 17.61 -2.95 -6.29
CA HIS A 35 17.44 -4.22 -6.98
C HIS A 35 18.47 -5.21 -6.43
N PRO A 36 18.07 -6.40 -5.95
CA PRO A 36 19.01 -7.39 -5.46
C PRO A 36 19.89 -7.92 -6.60
N SER A 37 21.03 -8.51 -6.26
CA SER A 37 21.94 -9.09 -7.26
C SER A 37 21.40 -10.39 -7.87
N SER A 38 20.53 -11.09 -7.15
CA SER A 38 19.76 -12.24 -7.62
C SER A 38 18.39 -11.82 -8.13
N GLN A 39 17.68 -12.73 -8.81
CA GLN A 39 16.27 -12.50 -9.13
C GLN A 39 15.48 -12.29 -7.83
N PRO A 40 14.71 -11.20 -7.68
CA PRO A 40 13.90 -10.97 -6.50
C PRO A 40 12.73 -11.97 -6.44
N GLU A 41 12.52 -12.59 -5.28
CA GLU A 41 11.31 -13.39 -5.00
C GLU A 41 10.19 -12.54 -4.37
N VAL A 42 10.55 -11.36 -3.82
CA VAL A 42 9.63 -10.46 -3.13
C VAL A 42 9.88 -9.02 -3.56
N ASP A 43 8.78 -8.31 -3.78
CA ASP A 43 8.75 -6.86 -3.97
C ASP A 43 8.27 -6.18 -2.68
N ILE A 44 9.01 -5.19 -2.20
CA ILE A 44 8.58 -4.27 -1.14
C ILE A 44 8.30 -2.92 -1.80
N ILE A 45 7.05 -2.46 -1.72
CA ILE A 45 6.61 -1.19 -2.31
C ILE A 45 6.15 -0.29 -1.17
N ALA A 46 6.88 0.81 -0.97
CA ALA A 46 6.50 1.84 -0.03
C ALA A 46 5.60 2.89 -0.69
N LEU A 47 4.50 3.21 -0.01
CA LEU A 47 3.58 4.29 -0.38
C LEU A 47 3.74 5.42 0.64
N THR A 48 3.87 6.66 0.18
CA THR A 48 3.96 7.82 1.08
C THR A 48 2.59 8.43 1.37
N GLU A 49 2.51 9.08 2.51
CA GLU A 49 1.34 9.86 2.94
C GLU A 49 1.07 11.06 2.05
N ILE A 50 -0.12 11.65 2.23
CA ILE A 50 -0.56 12.87 1.57
C ILE A 50 0.41 14.01 1.93
N GLY A 51 0.86 14.79 0.94
CA GLY A 51 1.87 15.82 1.21
C GLY A 51 3.30 15.27 1.35
N GLY A 52 3.46 13.94 1.42
CA GLY A 52 4.74 13.28 1.60
C GLY A 52 5.51 13.12 0.30
N HIS A 53 6.80 13.44 0.35
CA HIS A 53 7.71 13.20 -0.76
C HIS A 53 8.22 11.75 -0.75
N ALA A 54 8.04 11.01 -1.85
CA ALA A 54 8.32 9.57 -1.97
C ALA A 54 9.67 9.13 -1.38
N PHE A 55 10.74 9.90 -1.62
CA PHE A 55 12.05 9.65 -1.00
C PHE A 55 12.18 10.20 0.43
N ARG A 56 11.96 11.51 0.63
CA ARG A 56 12.27 12.22 1.88
C ARG A 56 11.37 11.84 3.05
N SER A 57 10.17 11.31 2.80
CA SER A 57 9.31 10.79 3.87
C SER A 57 10.02 9.74 4.70
N TRP A 58 10.89 8.93 4.09
CA TRP A 58 11.64 7.84 4.72
C TRP A 58 13.09 8.22 5.09
N GLU A 59 13.46 9.48 4.94
CA GLU A 59 14.77 9.99 5.34
C GLU A 59 14.86 10.03 6.88
N TYR A 60 16.01 9.66 7.41
CA TYR A 60 16.31 9.81 8.83
C TYR A 60 16.25 11.28 9.22
N VAL A 61 15.91 11.56 10.48
CA VAL A 61 15.79 12.94 11.01
C VAL A 61 17.07 13.75 10.81
N ASP A 62 18.24 13.11 10.83
CA ASP A 62 19.54 13.76 10.64
C ASP A 62 19.95 13.96 9.15
N GLY A 63 19.13 13.46 8.21
CA GLY A 63 19.38 13.54 6.77
C GLY A 63 20.55 12.68 6.27
N THR A 64 21.07 11.77 7.10
CA THR A 64 22.30 11.02 6.77
C THR A 64 22.02 9.77 5.93
N ALA A 65 20.79 9.25 6.00
CA ALA A 65 20.39 8.00 5.39
C ALA A 65 18.90 8.00 5.08
N MET A 66 18.47 7.06 4.24
CA MET A 66 17.07 6.81 3.91
C MET A 66 16.71 5.36 4.26
N PHE A 67 15.69 5.17 5.11
CA PHE A 67 15.38 3.87 5.72
C PHE A 67 15.21 2.74 4.69
N LEU A 68 14.40 2.94 3.63
CA LEU A 68 14.14 1.89 2.63
C LEU A 68 15.39 1.49 1.84
N ARG A 69 16.28 2.45 1.53
CA ARG A 69 17.48 2.20 0.71
C ARG A 69 18.67 1.76 1.54
N ASP A 70 18.87 2.38 2.70
CA ASP A 70 20.13 2.29 3.45
C ASP A 70 20.02 1.43 4.72
N THR A 71 18.81 1.08 5.19
CA THR A 71 18.62 0.29 6.42
C THR A 71 17.83 -0.98 6.20
N LEU A 72 16.70 -0.89 5.50
CA LEU A 72 15.81 -2.02 5.23
C LEU A 72 16.50 -3.21 4.54
N PRO A 73 17.47 -3.04 3.61
CA PRO A 73 18.11 -4.18 2.94
C PRO A 73 18.90 -5.10 3.89
N TYR A 74 19.33 -4.60 5.06
CA TYR A 74 20.04 -5.43 6.03
C TYR A 74 19.09 -6.49 6.61
N GLY A 75 19.27 -7.74 6.20
CA GLY A 75 18.38 -8.85 6.54
C GLY A 75 17.28 -9.12 5.51
N ASN A 76 17.20 -8.30 4.45
CA ASN A 76 16.20 -8.39 3.37
C ASN A 76 16.86 -8.38 1.99
N SER A 77 18.08 -8.91 1.87
CA SER A 77 18.93 -8.75 0.67
C SER A 77 18.39 -9.41 -0.62
N GLY A 78 17.36 -10.25 -0.51
CA GLY A 78 16.69 -10.89 -1.64
C GLY A 78 15.47 -10.14 -2.17
N ALA A 79 15.04 -9.06 -1.51
CA ALA A 79 13.87 -8.29 -1.92
C ALA A 79 14.25 -7.13 -2.84
N ARG A 80 13.40 -6.85 -3.83
CA ARG A 80 13.44 -5.59 -4.60
C ARG A 80 12.66 -4.54 -3.83
N ILE A 81 13.27 -3.38 -3.61
CA ILE A 81 12.68 -2.30 -2.79
C ILE A 81 12.35 -1.12 -3.69
N MET A 82 11.11 -0.67 -3.61
CA MET A 82 10.54 0.37 -4.45
C MET A 82 9.78 1.38 -3.59
N THR A 83 9.66 2.60 -4.10
CA THR A 83 8.73 3.61 -3.57
C THR A 83 7.83 4.10 -4.70
N PHE A 84 6.60 4.45 -4.38
CA PHE A 84 5.68 5.07 -5.32
C PHE A 84 5.36 6.49 -4.86
N GLY A 85 5.68 7.48 -5.69
CA GLY A 85 5.36 8.88 -5.44
C GLY A 85 4.22 9.40 -6.32
N TYR A 86 3.59 10.45 -5.86
CA TYR A 86 2.57 11.23 -6.55
C TYR A 86 2.74 12.71 -6.15
N ASP A 87 2.11 13.64 -6.87
CA ASP A 87 2.20 15.06 -6.53
C ASP A 87 1.69 15.26 -5.09
N PRO A 88 2.55 15.71 -4.16
CA PRO A 88 2.18 15.88 -2.76
C PRO A 88 1.32 17.13 -2.53
N SER A 89 1.17 18.01 -3.52
CA SER A 89 0.51 19.31 -3.35
C SER A 89 -0.95 19.13 -2.89
N PRO A 90 -1.36 19.71 -1.74
CA PRO A 90 -2.77 19.70 -1.37
C PRO A 90 -3.59 20.46 -2.42
N PRO A 91 -4.89 20.15 -2.59
CA PRO A 91 -5.73 20.84 -3.55
C PRO A 91 -5.70 22.36 -3.32
N ARG A 92 -5.55 23.14 -4.40
CA ARG A 92 -5.69 24.61 -4.36
C ARG A 92 -7.10 24.99 -4.79
N ASP A 93 -7.63 26.09 -4.23
CA ASP A 93 -8.96 26.61 -4.55
C ASP A 93 -9.19 26.66 -6.07
N GLY A 94 -10.16 25.88 -6.57
CA GLY A 94 -10.57 25.86 -7.98
C GLY A 94 -9.87 24.85 -8.88
N GLU A 95 -8.93 24.03 -8.36
CA GLU A 95 -8.34 22.90 -9.08
C GLU A 95 -9.03 21.59 -8.67
N THR A 96 -9.40 20.77 -9.66
CA THR A 96 -9.98 19.44 -9.44
C THR A 96 -9.03 18.57 -8.62
N LYS A 97 -9.37 18.41 -7.34
CA LYS A 97 -9.24 17.24 -6.47
C LYS A 97 -8.03 16.33 -6.74
N LEU A 98 -7.13 16.20 -5.76
CA LEU A 98 -6.36 14.96 -5.58
C LEU A 98 -7.37 13.81 -5.55
N ASP A 99 -7.54 13.13 -6.67
CA ASP A 99 -8.44 11.99 -6.76
C ASP A 99 -7.67 10.76 -6.29
N TRP A 100 -7.93 10.36 -5.05
CA TRP A 100 -7.36 9.13 -4.48
C TRP A 100 -7.60 7.92 -5.37
N LEU A 101 -8.70 7.92 -6.13
CA LEU A 101 -8.99 6.89 -7.11
C LEU A 101 -7.99 6.94 -8.28
N GLU A 102 -7.63 8.12 -8.77
CA GLU A 102 -6.63 8.27 -9.82
C GLU A 102 -5.25 7.81 -9.34
N VAL A 103 -4.84 8.20 -8.13
CA VAL A 103 -3.56 7.75 -7.55
C VAL A 103 -3.54 6.22 -7.41
N ALA A 104 -4.63 5.63 -6.89
CA ALA A 104 -4.78 4.17 -6.76
C ALA A 104 -4.77 3.47 -8.13
N GLN A 105 -5.46 4.02 -9.13
CA GLN A 105 -5.48 3.50 -10.50
C GLN A 105 -4.10 3.55 -11.14
N ARG A 106 -3.38 4.68 -11.00
CA ARG A 106 -2.01 4.83 -11.50
C ARG A 106 -1.06 3.82 -10.85
N LEU A 107 -1.16 3.62 -9.53
CA LEU A 107 -0.39 2.59 -8.84
C LEU A 107 -0.68 1.21 -9.41
N LEU A 108 -1.96 0.84 -9.51
CA LEU A 108 -2.39 -0.46 -10.03
C LEU A 108 -1.86 -0.70 -11.45
N GLU A 109 -1.99 0.29 -12.34
CA GLU A 109 -1.52 0.20 -13.72
C GLU A 109 -0.01 0.02 -13.82
N VAL A 110 0.76 0.78 -13.03
CA VAL A 110 2.22 0.64 -13.03
C VAL A 110 2.64 -0.70 -12.44
N LEU A 111 1.96 -1.22 -11.42
CA LEU A 111 2.23 -2.55 -10.87
C LEU A 111 1.93 -3.66 -11.87
N ILE A 112 0.79 -3.61 -12.55
CA ILE A 112 0.44 -4.56 -13.63
C ILE A 112 1.48 -4.48 -14.76
N ALA A 113 1.80 -3.28 -15.23
CA ALA A 113 2.77 -3.08 -16.31
C ALA A 113 4.19 -3.52 -15.93
N SER A 114 4.58 -3.35 -14.66
CA SER A 114 5.89 -3.80 -14.15
C SER A 114 6.03 -5.33 -14.11
N ARG A 115 4.90 -6.04 -13.97
CA ARG A 115 4.83 -7.52 -13.95
C ARG A 115 4.63 -8.13 -15.33
N GLY A 116 3.85 -7.48 -16.20
CA GLY A 116 3.52 -7.96 -17.54
C GLY A 116 4.67 -7.93 -18.57
N LYS A 117 5.87 -7.47 -18.19
CA LYS A 117 7.05 -7.52 -19.07
C LYS A 117 7.67 -8.92 -19.20
N GLU A 118 7.21 -9.90 -18.42
CA GLU A 118 7.75 -11.27 -18.44
C GLU A 118 6.86 -12.30 -19.17
N ASP A 119 5.56 -12.04 -19.40
CA ASP A 119 4.65 -12.96 -20.10
C ASP A 119 3.68 -12.19 -21.03
N MET A 120 3.71 -12.46 -22.33
CA MET A 120 2.87 -11.78 -23.34
C MET A 120 2.13 -12.79 -24.24
N LEU A 121 0.81 -12.95 -24.04
CA LEU A 121 -0.24 -13.16 -25.07
C LEU A 121 -1.63 -13.46 -24.44
N CYS A 122 -2.63 -12.58 -24.58
CA CYS A 122 -4.09 -12.79 -24.82
C CYS A 122 -4.99 -11.58 -24.44
N THR A 123 -5.64 -10.90 -25.41
CA THR A 123 -6.75 -9.91 -25.24
C THR A 123 -6.81 -9.03 -23.96
N ALA A 124 -6.47 -7.74 -24.11
CA ALA A 124 -6.25 -6.75 -23.04
C ALA A 124 -7.22 -6.66 -21.84
N ALA A 125 -8.53 -6.95 -22.00
CA ALA A 125 -9.50 -6.82 -20.89
C ALA A 125 -9.49 -8.04 -19.95
N GLN A 126 -9.41 -9.25 -20.51
CA GLN A 126 -9.27 -10.48 -19.74
C GLN A 126 -7.87 -10.54 -19.10
N GLU A 127 -6.85 -10.11 -19.85
CA GLU A 127 -5.48 -9.87 -19.36
C GLU A 127 -5.47 -8.96 -18.13
N ARG A 128 -6.24 -7.86 -18.14
CA ARG A 128 -6.27 -6.92 -17.01
C ARG A 128 -6.90 -7.53 -15.76
N ALA A 129 -8.06 -8.16 -15.87
CA ALA A 129 -8.72 -8.80 -14.72
C ALA A 129 -7.86 -9.94 -14.14
N GLU A 130 -7.20 -10.71 -14.99
CA GLU A 130 -6.27 -11.77 -14.56
C GLU A 130 -4.99 -11.18 -13.94
N ALA A 131 -4.46 -10.09 -14.48
CA ALA A 131 -3.30 -9.40 -13.90
C ALA A 131 -3.62 -8.75 -12.55
N GLU A 132 -4.79 -8.14 -12.41
CA GLU A 132 -5.30 -7.62 -11.14
C GLU A 132 -5.43 -8.75 -10.12
N ARG A 133 -6.08 -9.86 -10.50
CA ARG A 133 -6.20 -11.06 -9.64
C ARG A 133 -4.84 -11.62 -9.23
N SER A 134 -3.89 -11.69 -10.17
CA SER A 134 -2.51 -12.13 -9.91
C SER A 134 -1.80 -11.20 -8.91
N LEU A 135 -1.97 -9.88 -9.07
CA LEU A 135 -1.45 -8.89 -8.13
C LEU A 135 -2.03 -9.11 -6.73
N TYR A 136 -3.36 -9.23 -6.61
CA TYR A 136 -4.02 -9.50 -5.32
C TYR A 136 -3.50 -10.79 -4.66
N LEU A 137 -3.43 -11.90 -5.41
CA LEU A 137 -2.93 -13.18 -4.89
C LEU A 137 -1.48 -13.11 -4.41
N SER A 138 -0.66 -12.29 -5.06
CA SER A 138 0.74 -12.07 -4.68
C SER A 138 0.93 -11.08 -3.54
N CYS A 139 -0.11 -10.36 -3.11
CA CYS A 139 -0.04 -9.45 -1.98
C CYS A 139 -0.14 -10.24 -0.68
N TYR A 140 1.01 -10.52 -0.07
CA TYR A 140 1.09 -11.29 1.17
C TYR A 140 0.98 -10.44 2.44
N GLY A 141 1.61 -9.27 2.46
CA GLY A 141 1.72 -8.46 3.67
C GLY A 141 1.43 -6.99 3.43
N LEU A 142 0.75 -6.35 4.38
CA LEU A 142 0.55 -4.91 4.44
C LEU A 142 1.13 -4.39 5.77
N PHE A 143 1.93 -3.34 5.68
CA PHE A 143 2.47 -2.65 6.85
C PHE A 143 1.97 -1.20 6.83
N PHE A 144 1.07 -0.88 7.75
CA PHE A 144 0.49 0.44 7.89
C PHE A 144 1.21 1.27 8.95
N PHE A 145 1.39 2.56 8.69
CA PHE A 145 1.89 3.54 9.65
C PHE A 145 0.82 4.61 9.82
N GLY A 146 0.11 4.61 10.95
CA GLY A 146 -0.87 5.64 11.29
C GLY A 146 -2.01 5.78 10.29
N VAL A 147 -2.39 4.71 9.58
CA VAL A 147 -3.43 4.79 8.55
C VAL A 147 -4.80 4.96 9.20
N PRO A 148 -5.57 6.02 8.91
CA PRO A 148 -6.82 6.32 9.60
C PRO A 148 -8.00 5.49 9.06
N HIS A 149 -8.01 4.18 9.29
CA HIS A 149 -9.05 3.26 8.78
C HIS A 149 -10.47 3.66 9.20
N ARG A 150 -10.62 4.37 10.32
CA ARG A 150 -11.91 4.86 10.83
C ARG A 150 -11.97 6.40 10.86
N GLY A 151 -11.06 7.07 10.17
CA GLY A 151 -10.89 8.53 10.18
C GLY A 151 -9.89 9.02 11.22
N PHE A 152 -9.69 10.33 11.30
CA PHE A 152 -8.73 10.94 12.23
C PHE A 152 -9.39 12.08 13.01
N ASN A 153 -8.72 12.53 14.08
CA ASN A 153 -9.17 13.62 14.93
C ASN A 153 -9.06 14.94 14.17
N THR A 154 -10.21 15.52 13.85
CA THR A 154 -10.29 16.74 13.02
C THR A 154 -10.45 18.00 13.83
N GLU A 155 -10.76 17.89 15.13
CA GLU A 155 -10.87 19.02 16.05
C GLU A 155 -9.55 19.80 16.14
N THR A 156 -8.43 19.10 16.03
CA THR A 156 -7.08 19.65 16.07
C THR A 156 -6.66 20.40 14.79
N LEU A 157 -7.24 20.07 13.62
CA LEU A 157 -6.88 20.70 12.33
C LEU A 157 -7.97 21.60 11.74
N ARG A 158 -9.08 21.81 12.45
CA ARG A 158 -10.23 22.58 11.92
C ARG A 158 -9.83 23.98 11.44
N ASP A 159 -8.90 24.61 12.15
CA ASP A 159 -8.42 25.97 11.86
C ASP A 159 -7.32 25.99 10.79
N LEU A 160 -6.70 24.85 10.48
CA LEU A 160 -5.63 24.71 9.48
C LEU A 160 -6.16 24.48 8.05
N CYS A 161 -7.44 24.10 7.90
CA CYS A 161 -8.08 23.87 6.61
C CYS A 161 -9.21 24.88 6.36
N PRO A 162 -8.88 26.15 6.04
CA PRO A 162 -9.88 27.17 5.78
C PRO A 162 -10.70 26.88 4.51
N GLY A 163 -11.85 27.53 4.38
CA GLY A 163 -12.70 27.41 3.19
C GLY A 163 -13.76 26.30 3.27
N GLU A 164 -14.61 26.20 2.25
CA GLU A 164 -15.66 25.18 2.17
C GLU A 164 -15.09 23.79 1.83
N GLU A 165 -14.17 23.73 0.89
CA GLU A 165 -13.56 22.47 0.44
C GLU A 165 -12.70 21.82 1.52
N GLY A 166 -11.86 22.60 2.21
CA GLY A 166 -11.10 22.14 3.37
C GLY A 166 -12.01 21.57 4.45
N ARG A 167 -13.08 22.28 4.83
CA ARG A 167 -14.05 21.80 5.83
C ARG A 167 -14.77 20.52 5.39
N LYS A 168 -15.12 20.39 4.10
CA LYS A 168 -15.72 19.16 3.56
C LYS A 168 -14.75 17.97 3.62
N MET A 169 -13.49 18.18 3.22
CA MET A 169 -12.45 17.16 3.34
C MET A 169 -12.25 16.73 4.78
N MET A 170 -12.18 17.67 5.73
CA MET A 170 -12.09 17.37 7.15
C MET A 170 -13.31 16.57 7.64
N HIS A 171 -14.52 16.94 7.23
CA HIS A 171 -15.71 16.15 7.56
C HIS A 171 -15.64 14.72 6.99
N ASP A 172 -15.25 14.58 5.72
CA ASP A 172 -15.16 13.28 5.04
C ASP A 172 -14.08 12.37 5.64
N LEU A 173 -12.99 12.91 6.17
CA LEU A 173 -11.92 12.16 6.83
C LEU A 173 -12.08 12.05 8.35
N SER A 174 -13.14 12.62 8.91
CA SER A 174 -13.39 12.60 10.36
C SER A 174 -13.74 11.21 10.89
N LEU A 175 -13.52 11.02 12.19
CA LEU A 175 -13.84 9.77 12.87
C LEU A 175 -15.29 9.33 12.63
N GLY A 176 -15.44 8.11 12.11
CA GLY A 176 -16.75 7.49 11.90
C GLY A 176 -17.58 8.11 10.78
N SER A 177 -16.97 8.95 9.92
CA SER A 177 -17.62 9.49 8.73
C SER A 177 -18.13 8.37 7.81
N THR A 178 -19.12 8.69 6.98
CA THR A 178 -19.66 7.75 5.99
C THR A 178 -18.60 7.31 4.99
N LEU A 179 -17.73 8.23 4.56
CA LEU A 179 -16.66 7.91 3.60
C LEU A 179 -15.67 6.90 4.17
N MET A 180 -15.22 7.09 5.41
CA MET A 180 -14.27 6.17 6.05
C MET A 180 -14.87 4.77 6.25
N LYS A 181 -16.17 4.70 6.61
CA LYS A 181 -16.89 3.42 6.68
C LYS A 181 -16.94 2.72 5.33
N MET A 182 -17.27 3.45 4.26
CA MET A 182 -17.29 2.89 2.90
C MET A 182 -15.92 2.37 2.47
N PHE A 183 -14.83 3.10 2.74
CA PHE A 183 -13.47 2.63 2.44
C PHE A 183 -13.07 1.40 3.26
N GLN A 184 -13.42 1.37 4.55
CA GLN A 184 -13.15 0.21 5.40
C GLN A 184 -13.94 -1.03 4.93
N ASP A 185 -15.20 -0.87 4.57
CA ASP A 185 -16.05 -1.97 4.09
C ASP A 185 -15.55 -2.49 2.73
N ALA A 186 -15.18 -1.59 1.81
CA ALA A 186 -14.59 -1.96 0.53
C ALA A 186 -13.27 -2.72 0.71
N PHE A 187 -12.35 -2.20 1.54
CA PHE A 187 -11.08 -2.87 1.82
C PHE A 187 -11.28 -4.28 2.41
N ARG A 188 -12.21 -4.43 3.36
CA ARG A 188 -12.56 -5.73 3.95
C ARG A 188 -13.20 -6.68 2.95
N TYR A 189 -13.98 -6.15 2.01
CA TYR A 189 -14.61 -6.95 0.97
C TYR A 189 -13.60 -7.40 -0.09
N ASP A 190 -12.65 -6.55 -0.47
CA ASP A 190 -11.72 -6.83 -1.58
C ASP A 190 -10.47 -7.61 -1.13
N PHE A 191 -9.90 -7.29 0.04
CA PHE A 191 -8.69 -7.94 0.55
C PHE A 191 -9.01 -9.21 1.36
N ARG A 192 -9.40 -10.29 0.66
CA ARG A 192 -9.87 -11.57 1.25
C ARG A 192 -8.81 -12.66 1.37
N HIS A 193 -7.62 -12.32 1.85
CA HIS A 193 -6.56 -13.31 2.03
C HIS A 193 -6.34 -13.58 3.52
N PRO A 194 -6.97 -14.61 4.10
CA PRO A 194 -6.86 -14.90 5.54
C PRO A 194 -5.45 -15.35 5.95
N ASP A 195 -4.65 -15.79 4.98
CA ASP A 195 -3.24 -16.13 5.10
C ASP A 195 -2.32 -14.92 4.84
N SER A 196 -2.86 -13.73 4.55
CA SER A 196 -2.09 -12.47 4.51
C SER A 196 -1.90 -11.91 5.92
N VAL A 197 -0.80 -11.16 6.09
CA VAL A 197 -0.44 -10.54 7.37
C VAL A 197 -0.62 -9.03 7.28
N ILE A 198 -1.30 -8.44 8.27
CA ILE A 198 -1.40 -6.99 8.43
C ILE A 198 -0.66 -6.61 9.69
N ILE A 199 0.24 -5.64 9.56
CA ILE A 199 0.97 -5.04 10.67
C ILE A 199 0.60 -3.56 10.71
N SER A 200 0.14 -3.08 11.85
CA SER A 200 -0.29 -1.69 12.01
C SER A 200 0.53 -1.01 13.09
N ALA A 201 1.39 -0.10 12.67
CA ALA A 201 2.10 0.79 13.55
C ALA A 201 1.26 2.04 13.85
N TYR A 202 1.20 2.45 15.11
CA TYR A 202 0.38 3.58 15.56
C TYR A 202 1.14 4.50 16.52
N GLU A 203 0.72 5.76 16.54
CA GLU A 203 1.33 6.79 17.38
C GLU A 203 0.98 6.64 18.86
N THR A 204 1.89 7.05 19.72
CA THR A 204 1.71 7.09 21.17
C THR A 204 2.00 8.44 21.79
N MET A 205 2.51 9.39 20.99
CA MET A 205 2.72 10.78 21.38
C MET A 205 1.72 11.66 20.65
N GLY A 206 1.05 12.57 21.36
CA GLY A 206 0.08 13.46 20.72
C GLY A 206 0.75 14.56 19.89
N THR A 207 0.16 14.89 18.75
CA THR A 207 0.54 16.04 17.94
C THR A 207 0.13 17.33 18.64
N LYS A 208 1.01 18.34 18.62
CA LYS A 208 0.71 19.70 19.09
C LYS A 208 0.11 20.51 17.95
N THR A 209 -0.98 21.20 18.21
CA THR A 209 -1.61 22.10 17.24
C THR A 209 -1.48 23.54 17.66
N PHE A 210 -1.24 24.40 16.68
CA PHE A 210 -1.02 25.82 16.87
C PHE A 210 -2.02 26.61 16.02
N VAL A 211 -2.51 27.73 16.54
CA VAL A 211 -3.24 28.75 15.77
C VAL A 211 -2.47 30.05 15.79
N GLU A 212 -2.58 30.79 14.70
CA GLU A 212 -2.13 32.17 14.64
C GLU A 212 -3.13 33.05 15.39
N THR A 213 -2.65 33.77 16.40
CA THR A 213 -3.42 34.75 17.16
C THR A 213 -3.67 36.01 16.32
N GLU A 214 -4.60 36.86 16.75
CA GLU A 214 -4.89 38.14 16.09
C GLU A 214 -3.65 39.05 15.97
N ASP A 215 -2.65 38.85 16.83
CA ASP A 215 -1.38 39.57 16.85
C ASP A 215 -0.31 38.95 15.92
N GLY A 216 -0.62 37.88 15.19
CA GLY A 216 0.31 37.16 14.30
C GLY A 216 1.29 36.22 15.03
N HIS A 217 1.03 35.91 16.29
CA HIS A 217 1.82 34.95 17.07
C HIS A 217 1.20 33.55 17.02
N TRP A 218 2.00 32.50 17.08
CA TRP A 218 1.47 31.13 17.10
C TRP A 218 1.32 30.64 18.55
N GLU A 219 0.10 30.28 18.94
CA GLU A 219 -0.21 29.74 20.27
C GLU A 219 -0.74 28.31 20.17
N GLN A 220 -0.33 27.46 21.12
CA GLN A 220 -0.82 26.08 21.19
C GLN A 220 -2.28 26.06 21.64
N THR A 221 -3.15 25.43 20.87
CA THR A 221 -4.61 25.52 21.08
C THR A 221 -5.22 24.45 21.95
N SER A 222 -4.55 23.30 22.08
CA SER A 222 -5.09 22.16 22.80
C SER A 222 -3.98 21.31 23.44
N PRO A 223 -4.30 20.54 24.50
CA PRO A 223 -3.42 19.47 24.95
C PRO A 223 -3.08 18.55 23.77
N PRO A 224 -1.83 18.06 23.66
CA PRO A 224 -1.46 17.18 22.57
C PRO A 224 -2.42 16.00 22.46
N ALA A 225 -2.91 15.74 21.25
CA ALA A 225 -3.87 14.66 20.98
C ALA A 225 -3.32 13.74 19.90
N LEU A 226 -3.66 12.45 19.98
CA LEU A 226 -3.36 11.50 18.92
C LEU A 226 -4.21 11.89 17.69
N MET A 227 -3.58 12.19 16.57
CA MET A 227 -4.27 12.50 15.32
C MET A 227 -5.07 11.30 14.81
N VAL A 228 -4.48 10.12 14.84
CA VAL A 228 -5.09 8.85 14.48
C VAL A 228 -5.07 7.96 15.73
N PRO A 229 -6.18 7.92 16.50
CA PRO A 229 -6.30 7.06 17.66
C PRO A 229 -5.98 5.60 17.31
N GLN A 230 -5.44 4.83 18.25
CA GLN A 230 -5.05 3.44 18.04
C GLN A 230 -6.14 2.62 17.33
N TYR A 231 -7.40 2.70 17.80
CA TYR A 231 -8.51 1.94 17.21
C TYR A 231 -8.82 2.35 15.75
N SER A 232 -8.36 3.51 15.29
CA SER A 232 -8.44 3.91 13.89
C SER A 232 -7.22 3.46 13.09
N ALA A 233 -6.04 3.46 13.72
CA ALA A 233 -4.77 3.02 13.13
C ALA A 233 -4.62 1.50 13.02
N THR A 234 -5.40 0.72 13.77
CA THR A 234 -5.36 -0.75 13.80
C THR A 234 -6.68 -1.38 13.39
N ASP A 235 -6.72 -2.71 13.36
CA ASP A 235 -7.90 -3.52 13.03
C ASP A 235 -8.46 -3.18 11.63
N ALA A 236 -7.56 -3.09 10.65
CA ALA A 236 -7.89 -2.90 9.24
C ALA A 236 -8.78 -4.06 8.78
N LEU A 237 -8.39 -5.29 9.13
CA LEU A 237 -9.21 -6.48 9.04
C LEU A 237 -9.54 -7.05 10.43
N PRO A 238 -10.68 -7.74 10.60
CA PRO A 238 -10.99 -8.47 11.83
C PRO A 238 -9.99 -9.59 12.18
N THR A 239 -9.21 -10.06 11.19
CA THR A 239 -8.21 -11.13 11.34
C THR A 239 -6.82 -10.61 11.74
N GLU A 240 -6.66 -9.29 11.88
CA GLU A 240 -5.40 -8.69 12.29
C GLU A 240 -5.00 -9.17 13.70
N ASN A 241 -3.74 -9.59 13.84
CA ASN A 241 -3.25 -10.09 15.11
C ASN A 241 -2.85 -8.93 16.01
N ARG A 242 -3.27 -8.94 17.27
CA ARG A 242 -2.89 -7.91 18.26
C ARG A 242 -1.39 -7.80 18.48
N TYR A 243 -0.62 -8.87 18.28
CA TYR A 243 0.85 -8.83 18.33
C TYR A 243 1.47 -8.07 17.15
N ASP A 244 0.67 -7.75 16.14
CA ASP A 244 1.04 -7.01 14.94
C ASP A 244 0.64 -5.53 15.04
N HIS A 245 0.05 -5.12 16.17
CA HIS A 245 -0.17 -3.73 16.53
C HIS A 245 1.10 -3.19 17.20
N ILE A 246 1.82 -2.30 16.52
CA ILE A 246 3.13 -1.82 16.96
C ILE A 246 3.01 -0.39 17.49
N PRO A 247 3.11 -0.15 18.81
CA PRO A 247 3.18 1.21 19.33
C PRO A 247 4.53 1.82 18.98
N LEU A 248 4.50 3.00 18.35
CA LEU A 248 5.70 3.79 18.08
C LEU A 248 5.69 5.05 18.95
N ALA A 249 6.83 5.33 19.60
CA ALA A 249 7.05 6.52 20.42
C ALA A 249 7.26 7.76 19.53
N ALA A 250 6.23 8.10 18.76
CA ALA A 250 6.16 9.22 17.84
C ALA A 250 4.71 9.72 17.76
N ASP A 251 4.56 10.94 17.24
CA ASP A 251 3.27 11.45 16.75
C ASP A 251 3.06 11.03 15.29
N ASN A 252 1.87 11.31 14.74
CA ASN A 252 1.48 10.87 13.40
C ASN A 252 2.43 11.35 12.28
N GLU A 253 2.98 12.55 12.36
CA GLU A 253 3.92 13.10 11.35
C GLU A 253 5.29 12.41 11.42
N HIS A 254 5.66 11.90 12.58
CA HIS A 254 6.98 11.32 12.84
C HIS A 254 7.00 9.79 12.88
N LEU A 255 5.89 9.10 12.57
CA LEU A 255 5.81 7.63 12.60
C LEU A 255 6.85 6.94 11.70
N ILE A 256 7.20 7.58 10.58
CA ILE A 256 8.19 7.10 9.61
C ILE A 256 9.51 7.91 9.63
N LYS A 257 9.67 8.79 10.64
CA LYS A 257 10.86 9.62 10.85
C LYS A 257 11.79 8.97 11.86
N PHE A 258 12.53 7.97 11.39
CA PHE A 258 13.49 7.24 12.21
C PHE A 258 14.69 8.12 12.59
N SER A 259 15.29 7.84 13.76
CA SER A 259 16.53 8.47 14.20
C SER A 259 17.51 7.40 14.69
N ASN A 260 18.80 7.72 14.69
CA ASN A 260 19.85 6.83 15.18
C ASN A 260 20.09 6.96 16.71
N GLY A 261 19.14 7.53 17.46
CA GLY A 261 19.25 7.82 18.90
C GLY A 261 18.44 6.90 19.81
N TYR A 262 18.80 6.87 21.10
CA TYR A 262 18.22 5.99 22.12
C TYR A 262 16.73 6.24 22.48
N ASN A 263 16.06 7.25 21.90
CA ASN A 263 14.68 7.66 22.23
C ASN A 263 13.80 7.91 20.99
N SER A 264 14.12 7.34 19.83
CA SER A 264 13.28 7.42 18.63
C SER A 264 12.60 6.11 18.30
N THR A 265 11.60 6.17 17.42
CA THR A 265 11.09 5.00 16.68
C THR A 265 12.25 4.11 16.25
N ASP A 266 12.34 2.91 16.82
CA ASP A 266 13.41 1.97 16.50
C ASP A 266 13.18 1.38 15.10
N PRO A 267 14.01 1.73 14.09
CA PRO A 267 13.89 1.15 12.75
C PRO A 267 14.12 -0.37 12.78
N GLY A 268 14.74 -0.91 13.83
CA GLY A 268 14.99 -2.33 14.05
C GLY A 268 13.72 -3.17 14.14
N ILE A 269 12.70 -2.71 14.86
CA ILE A 269 11.42 -3.43 14.98
C ILE A 269 10.75 -3.48 13.61
N VAL A 270 10.60 -2.33 12.94
CA VAL A 270 9.98 -2.25 11.60
C VAL A 270 10.72 -3.15 10.61
N ARG A 271 12.05 -3.06 10.57
CA ARG A 271 12.90 -3.89 9.70
C ARG A 271 12.76 -5.39 9.98
N ALA A 272 12.76 -5.80 11.25
CA ALA A 272 12.62 -7.21 11.63
C ALA A 272 11.26 -7.76 11.21
N ARG A 273 10.19 -6.97 11.41
CA ARG A 273 8.82 -7.34 11.05
C ARG A 273 8.63 -7.44 9.53
N ILE A 274 9.19 -6.51 8.76
CA ILE A 274 9.24 -6.64 7.29
C ILE A 274 10.06 -7.87 6.89
N GLY A 275 11.15 -8.19 7.59
CA GLY A 275 11.95 -9.38 7.32
C GLY A 275 11.19 -10.69 7.48
N ASN A 276 10.34 -10.81 8.50
CA ASN A 276 9.46 -11.97 8.62
C ASN A 276 8.51 -12.07 7.41
N LEU A 277 7.95 -10.95 6.95
CA LEU A 277 7.09 -10.95 5.75
C LEU A 277 7.84 -11.42 4.51
N VAL A 278 9.07 -10.91 4.29
CA VAL A 278 9.91 -11.28 3.15
C VAL A 278 10.26 -12.77 3.18
N GLN A 279 10.51 -13.33 4.36
CA GLN A 279 10.83 -14.74 4.52
C GLN A 279 9.63 -15.66 4.27
N GLU A 280 8.43 -15.26 4.71
CA GLU A 280 7.23 -16.12 4.66
C GLU A 280 6.46 -16.00 3.34
N ALA A 281 6.51 -14.83 2.67
CA ALA A 281 5.73 -14.52 1.48
C ALA A 281 5.88 -15.56 0.34
N PRO A 282 7.10 -16.01 -0.04
CA PRO A 282 7.25 -16.87 -1.23
C PRO A 282 6.47 -18.18 -1.13
N GLU A 283 6.51 -18.84 0.03
CA GLU A 283 5.80 -20.11 0.25
C GLU A 283 4.28 -19.93 0.23
N VAL A 284 3.77 -18.88 0.86
CA VAL A 284 2.33 -18.60 0.93
C VAL A 284 1.79 -18.24 -0.45
N ILE A 285 2.47 -17.33 -1.15
CA ILE A 285 2.09 -16.92 -2.51
C ILE A 285 2.10 -18.12 -3.45
N ARG A 286 3.16 -18.96 -3.42
CA ARG A 286 3.23 -20.16 -4.27
C ARG A 286 2.05 -21.11 -4.02
N LYS A 287 1.64 -21.30 -2.76
CA LYS A 287 0.45 -22.10 -2.42
C LYS A 287 -0.82 -21.50 -3.02
N ARG A 288 -1.03 -20.19 -2.91
CA ARG A 288 -2.19 -19.49 -3.51
C ARG A 288 -2.28 -19.72 -5.02
N PHE A 289 -1.17 -19.54 -5.73
CA PHE A 289 -1.13 -19.78 -7.18
C PHE A 289 -1.35 -21.26 -7.54
N SER A 290 -0.85 -22.20 -6.73
CA SER A 290 -1.12 -23.63 -6.95
C SER A 290 -2.60 -24.01 -6.79
N VAL A 291 -3.31 -23.35 -5.88
CA VAL A 291 -4.77 -23.53 -5.70
C VAL A 291 -5.50 -22.96 -6.90
N LEU A 292 -5.16 -21.75 -7.32
CA LEU A 292 -5.73 -21.12 -8.52
C LEU A 292 -5.56 -22.00 -9.76
N GLU A 293 -4.38 -22.58 -9.96
CA GLU A 293 -4.11 -23.45 -11.10
C GLU A 293 -4.97 -24.71 -11.08
N LYS A 294 -5.15 -25.32 -9.90
CA LYS A 294 -6.04 -26.48 -9.72
C LYS A 294 -7.49 -26.12 -10.02
N GLU A 295 -7.98 -24.98 -9.54
CA GLU A 295 -9.33 -24.49 -9.83
C GLU A 295 -9.53 -24.28 -11.34
N ARG A 296 -8.56 -23.65 -12.00
CA ARG A 296 -8.59 -23.44 -13.46
C ARG A 296 -8.63 -24.77 -14.21
N ASN A 297 -7.81 -25.74 -13.82
CA ASN A 297 -7.77 -27.05 -14.46
C ASN A 297 -9.08 -27.81 -14.28
N LEU A 298 -9.71 -27.73 -13.09
CA LEU A 298 -11.02 -28.32 -12.83
C LEU A 298 -12.11 -27.66 -13.68
N GLN A 299 -12.10 -26.33 -13.79
CA GLN A 299 -13.07 -25.61 -14.61
C GLN A 299 -12.95 -25.97 -16.09
N LEU A 300 -11.74 -26.14 -16.61
CA LEU A 300 -11.51 -26.61 -17.97
C LEU A 300 -12.05 -28.03 -18.19
N GLN A 301 -11.87 -28.93 -17.22
CA GLN A 301 -12.45 -30.27 -17.28
C GLN A 301 -13.98 -30.22 -17.31
N ILE A 302 -14.61 -29.45 -16.41
CA ILE A 302 -16.08 -29.29 -16.37
C ILE A 302 -16.59 -28.77 -17.71
N ASN A 303 -15.98 -27.69 -18.22
CA ASN A 303 -16.38 -27.09 -19.49
C ASN A 303 -16.27 -28.11 -20.64
N MET A 304 -15.20 -28.89 -20.70
CA MET A 304 -15.03 -29.94 -21.69
C MET A 304 -16.19 -30.95 -21.61
N TYR A 305 -16.50 -31.48 -20.42
CA TYR A 305 -17.60 -32.43 -20.22
C TYR A 305 -18.97 -31.85 -20.61
N THR A 306 -19.27 -30.59 -20.27
CA THR A 306 -20.54 -29.95 -20.64
C THR A 306 -20.65 -29.68 -22.15
N THR A 307 -19.54 -29.39 -22.82
CA THR A 307 -19.55 -29.20 -24.29
C THR A 307 -19.76 -30.54 -25.03
N TYR A 308 -19.17 -31.63 -24.52
CA TYR A 308 -19.41 -32.98 -25.06
C TYR A 308 -20.87 -33.41 -24.92
N ASP A 309 -21.52 -33.14 -23.78
CA ASP A 309 -22.92 -33.52 -23.56
C ASP A 309 -23.89 -32.70 -24.45
N SER A 310 -23.54 -31.44 -24.77
CA SER A 310 -24.33 -30.57 -25.65
C SER A 310 -24.20 -30.86 -27.16
N THR A 311 -23.22 -31.67 -27.56
CA THR A 311 -22.96 -32.01 -28.98
C THR A 311 -23.27 -33.47 -29.32
N SER A 312 -23.69 -34.27 -28.34
CA SER A 312 -24.17 -35.63 -28.57
C SER A 312 -25.65 -35.61 -29.00
N PRO A 313 -26.04 -36.24 -30.14
CA PRO A 313 -27.44 -36.46 -30.44
C PRO A 313 -28.06 -37.30 -29.32
N LEU A 314 -29.25 -36.91 -28.86
CA LEU A 314 -30.04 -37.64 -27.86
C LEU A 314 -30.11 -39.14 -28.17
N GLU A 315 -29.25 -39.93 -27.53
CA GLU A 315 -29.52 -41.35 -27.31
C GLU A 315 -30.07 -41.50 -25.90
N SER A 316 -31.38 -41.69 -25.84
CA SER A 316 -32.12 -42.08 -24.66
C SER A 316 -31.58 -43.39 -24.09
N HIS A 317 -30.75 -43.31 -23.04
CA HIS A 317 -30.51 -44.44 -22.16
C HIS A 317 -30.63 -43.99 -20.72
N SER A 318 -31.84 -44.11 -20.17
CA SER A 318 -32.04 -44.13 -18.73
C SER A 318 -31.32 -45.36 -18.14
N LYS A 319 -30.16 -45.17 -17.52
CA LYS A 319 -29.60 -46.16 -16.60
C LYS A 319 -28.98 -45.48 -15.39
N ASN A 320 -29.69 -45.67 -14.26
CA ASN A 320 -29.23 -45.69 -12.87
C ASN A 320 -28.52 -44.43 -12.37
N LEU A 321 -29.32 -43.54 -11.75
CA LEU A 321 -28.84 -42.78 -10.60
C LEU A 321 -28.50 -43.79 -9.51
N ASP A 322 -27.21 -43.97 -9.21
CA ASP A 322 -26.76 -44.42 -7.90
C ASP A 322 -25.36 -43.86 -7.62
N VAL A 323 -25.26 -43.25 -6.44
CA VAL A 323 -24.06 -42.77 -5.71
C VAL A 323 -23.42 -41.46 -6.19
N ILE A 324 -23.97 -40.35 -5.70
CA ILE A 324 -23.20 -39.12 -5.44
C ILE A 324 -22.63 -39.26 -4.01
N PRO A 325 -21.31 -39.14 -3.76
CA PRO A 325 -20.82 -38.96 -2.40
C PRO A 325 -21.19 -37.56 -1.91
N ASP A 326 -21.78 -37.47 -0.72
CA ASP A 326 -22.17 -36.23 -0.04
C ASP A 326 -21.07 -35.16 -0.12
N PHE A 327 -21.31 -34.12 -0.93
CA PHE A 327 -20.56 -32.88 -0.83
C PHE A 327 -21.19 -32.03 0.28
N LEU A 328 -20.39 -31.77 1.32
CA LEU A 328 -20.69 -30.74 2.31
C LEU A 328 -20.97 -29.41 1.60
N PRO A 329 -21.96 -28.63 2.05
CA PRO A 329 -22.34 -27.39 1.39
C PRO A 329 -21.17 -26.39 1.44
N ILE A 330 -20.75 -25.93 0.28
CA ILE A 330 -19.95 -24.72 0.12
C ILE A 330 -20.80 -23.58 0.68
N PRO A 331 -20.35 -22.84 1.71
CA PRO A 331 -21.03 -21.62 2.11
C PRO A 331 -20.86 -20.62 0.98
N THR A 332 -21.97 -20.21 0.38
CA THR A 332 -22.03 -18.98 -0.39
C THR A 332 -21.66 -17.82 0.53
N LEU A 333 -20.61 -17.05 0.17
CA LEU A 333 -20.46 -15.60 0.38
C LEU A 333 -19.26 -15.01 -0.37
#